data_AF-A0A1H0A111-F1
#
_entry.id   AF-A0A1H0A111-F1
#
_cell.length_a   1.000
_cell.length_b   1.000
_cell.length_c   1.000
_cell.angle_alpha   90.00
_cell.angle_beta   90.00
_cell.angle_gamma   90.00
#
_symmetry.space_group_name_H-M   'P 1'
#
loop_
_entity.id
_entity.type
_entity.pdbx_description
1 polymer ?
#
loop_
_entity_poly.entity_id
_entity_poly.type
_entity_poly.pdbx_seq_one_letter_code
_entity_poly.pdbx_strand_id
1 'polypeptide(L)'
;MDYYNEYYNQYLNEQGNEKIKNQKNFSGNRNYYDDDVVSIGTWILILILTAIPFINIIALLVLAFGSHNENLKNYAKAVLILMVIVILLSIFF
;
A
#
# COMPACT_ATOMS: atom_id res chain seq x y z
N MET A 1 -44.29 -27.99 12.00
CA MET A 1 -42.81 -28.05 11.87
C MET A 1 -42.26 -26.77 11.24
N ASP A 2 -43.04 -26.06 10.43
CA ASP A 2 -42.55 -24.92 9.62
C ASP A 2 -42.31 -23.63 10.42
N TYR A 3 -43.15 -23.34 11.43
CA TYR A 3 -43.01 -22.14 12.28
C TYR A 3 -41.66 -22.06 13.03
N TYR A 4 -41.18 -23.20 13.54
CA TYR A 4 -39.90 -23.26 14.24
C TYR A 4 -38.71 -23.06 13.29
N ASN A 5 -38.83 -23.53 12.04
CA ASN A 5 -37.81 -23.32 11.02
C ASN A 5 -37.74 -21.85 10.60
N GLU A 6 -38.89 -21.19 10.42
CA GLU A 6 -38.91 -19.77 10.04
C GLU A 6 -38.28 -18.88 11.10
N TYR A 7 -38.61 -19.12 12.38
CA TYR A 7 -38.00 -18.44 13.53
C TYR A 7 -36.47 -18.61 13.53
N TYR A 8 -35.99 -19.84 13.41
CA TYR A 8 -34.54 -20.13 13.45
C TYR A 8 -33.77 -19.49 12.29
N ASN A 9 -34.36 -19.49 11.09
CA ASN A 9 -33.76 -18.86 9.91
C ASN A 9 -33.65 -17.33 10.07
N GLN A 10 -34.60 -16.69 10.73
CA GLN A 10 -34.55 -15.24 10.96
C GLN A 10 -33.36 -14.83 11.85
N TYR A 11 -33.09 -15.54 12.95
CA TYR A 11 -31.93 -15.26 13.82
C TYR A 11 -30.59 -15.42 13.10
N LEU A 12 -30.47 -16.45 12.25
CA LEU A 12 -29.27 -16.68 11.47
C LEU A 12 -29.04 -15.57 10.44
N ASN A 13 -30.11 -15.10 9.79
CA ASN A 13 -30.04 -14.01 8.82
C ASN A 13 -29.66 -12.68 9.48
N GLU A 14 -30.20 -12.37 10.66
CA GLU A 14 -29.89 -11.15 11.41
C GLU A 14 -28.41 -11.11 11.85
N GLN A 15 -27.89 -12.21 12.43
CA GLN A 15 -26.48 -12.30 12.80
C GLN A 15 -25.53 -12.23 11.59
N GLY A 16 -25.91 -12.85 10.47
CA GLY A 16 -25.17 -12.75 9.21
C GLY A 16 -25.08 -11.30 8.71
N ASN A 17 -26.19 -10.56 8.78
CA ASN A 17 -26.28 -9.19 8.31
C ASN A 17 -25.46 -8.19 9.16
N GLU A 18 -25.35 -8.40 10.47
CA GLU A 18 -24.52 -7.54 11.34
C GLU A 18 -23.02 -7.69 11.07
N LYS A 19 -22.55 -8.91 10.80
CA LYS A 19 -21.14 -9.15 10.40
C LYS A 19 -20.81 -8.47 9.07
N ILE A 20 -21.74 -8.53 8.11
CA ILE A 20 -21.60 -7.89 6.79
C ILE A 20 -21.60 -6.36 6.91
N LYS A 21 -22.42 -5.76 7.79
CA LYS A 21 -22.42 -4.31 8.04
C LYS A 21 -21.14 -3.84 8.73
N ASN A 22 -20.64 -4.60 9.71
CA ASN A 22 -19.41 -4.25 10.41
C ASN A 22 -18.17 -4.36 9.50
N GLN A 23 -18.12 -5.30 8.55
CA GLN A 23 -17.06 -5.33 7.54
C GLN A 23 -17.07 -4.10 6.62
N LYS A 24 -18.25 -3.59 6.23
CA LYS A 24 -18.35 -2.38 5.38
C LYS A 24 -17.89 -1.10 6.08
N ASN A 25 -17.87 -1.07 7.42
CA ASN A 25 -17.47 0.11 8.20
C ASN A 25 -15.96 0.16 8.52
N PHE A 26 -15.17 -0.87 8.16
CA PHE A 26 -13.70 -0.79 8.18
C PHE A 26 -13.09 -0.40 6.84
N SER A 27 -13.91 -0.34 5.79
CA SER A 27 -13.59 0.36 4.54
C SER A 27 -13.81 1.86 4.74
N GLY A 28 -12.99 2.47 5.60
CA GLY A 28 -12.62 3.87 5.36
C GLY A 28 -12.16 3.95 3.91
N ASN A 29 -12.71 4.90 3.16
CA ASN A 29 -12.45 5.18 1.76
C ASN A 29 -10.98 5.59 1.54
N ARG A 30 -10.06 4.65 1.79
CA ARG A 30 -8.71 4.62 1.26
C ARG A 30 -8.86 3.98 -0.10
N ASN A 31 -8.46 4.69 -1.14
CA ASN A 31 -8.45 4.18 -2.50
C ASN A 31 -7.64 2.88 -2.51
N TYR A 32 -8.34 1.74 -2.45
CA TYR A 32 -7.72 0.42 -2.29
C TYR A 32 -6.81 0.07 -3.48
N TYR A 33 -7.00 0.76 -4.61
CA TYR A 33 -6.15 0.65 -5.80
C TYR A 33 -4.72 1.15 -5.62
N ASP A 34 -4.45 2.02 -4.63
CA ASP A 34 -3.13 2.64 -4.49
C ASP A 34 -2.18 1.80 -3.63
N ASP A 35 -2.66 1.03 -2.65
CA ASP A 35 -1.78 0.24 -1.74
C ASP A 35 -1.62 -1.23 -2.15
N ASP A 36 -2.13 -1.60 -3.32
CA ASP A 36 -1.98 -2.95 -3.87
C ASP A 36 -0.50 -3.34 -4.01
N VAL A 37 -0.27 -4.66 -3.97
CA VAL A 37 1.06 -5.24 -4.15
C VAL A 37 1.63 -4.76 -5.48
N VAL A 38 2.76 -4.07 -5.41
CA VAL A 38 3.46 -3.55 -6.59
C VAL A 38 3.85 -4.70 -7.51
N SER A 39 3.45 -4.61 -8.77
CA SER A 39 3.73 -5.65 -9.76
C SER A 39 5.23 -5.87 -9.97
N ILE A 40 5.60 -7.10 -10.37
CA ILE A 40 7.00 -7.42 -10.68
C ILE A 40 7.57 -6.56 -11.82
N GLY A 41 6.75 -6.22 -12.83
CA GLY A 41 7.16 -5.37 -13.94
C GLY A 41 7.52 -3.95 -13.48
N THR A 42 6.77 -3.41 -12.52
CA THR A 42 7.06 -2.12 -11.90
C THR A 42 8.38 -2.16 -11.14
N TRP A 43 8.63 -3.21 -10.36
CA TRP A 43 9.91 -3.39 -9.67
C TRP A 43 11.09 -3.50 -10.63
N ILE A 44 10.95 -4.24 -11.73
CA ILE A 44 11.99 -4.33 -12.76
C ILE A 44 12.30 -2.95 -13.35
N LEU A 45 11.28 -2.16 -13.69
CA LEU A 45 11.47 -0.81 -14.20
C LEU A 45 12.19 0.08 -13.19
N ILE A 46 11.79 0.04 -11.90
CA ILE A 46 12.44 0.80 -10.83
C ILE A 46 13.91 0.39 -10.70
N LEU A 47 14.24 -0.91 -10.73
CA LEU A 47 15.61 -1.38 -10.60
C LEU A 47 16.49 -0.95 -11.78
N ILE A 48 15.95 -0.98 -13.00
CA ILE A 48 16.67 -0.47 -14.19
C ILE A 48 16.91 1.04 -14.08
N LEU A 49 15.90 1.79 -13.63
CA LEU A 49 15.99 3.25 -13.55
C LEU A 49 16.94 3.71 -12.43
N THR A 50 16.94 3.01 -11.30
CA THR A 50 17.82 3.30 -10.15
C THR A 50 19.25 2.80 -10.35
N ALA A 51 19.51 1.88 -11.28
CA ALA A 51 20.86 1.43 -11.62
C ALA A 51 21.72 2.53 -12.28
N ILE A 52 21.10 3.56 -12.87
CA ILE A 52 21.82 4.67 -13.50
C ILE A 52 22.01 5.79 -12.47
N PRO A 53 23.23 6.08 -11.99
CA PRO A 53 23.46 6.89 -10.79
C PRO A 53 22.91 8.33 -10.87
N PHE A 54 23.06 9.00 -12.01
CA PHE A 54 22.55 10.38 -12.17
C PHE A 54 21.02 10.43 -12.32
N ILE A 55 20.43 9.44 -13.00
CA ILE A 55 18.99 9.37 -13.21
C ILE A 55 18.29 8.86 -11.95
N ASN A 56 18.97 8.04 -11.14
CA ASN A 56 18.47 7.47 -9.90
C ASN A 56 17.88 8.52 -8.96
N ILE A 57 18.56 9.65 -8.75
CA ILE A 57 18.05 10.70 -7.85
C ILE A 57 16.72 11.27 -8.38
N ILE A 58 16.64 11.58 -9.67
CA ILE A 58 15.41 12.10 -10.30
C ILE A 58 14.31 11.05 -10.23
N ALA A 59 14.62 9.79 -10.52
CA ALA A 59 13.69 8.67 -10.44
C ALA A 59 13.14 8.50 -9.02
N LEU A 60 13.98 8.59 -7.99
CA LEU A 60 13.58 8.53 -6.59
C LEU A 60 12.69 9.71 -6.20
N LEU A 61 12.97 10.93 -6.68
CA LEU A 61 12.11 12.09 -6.42
C LEU A 61 10.72 11.91 -7.07
N VAL A 62 10.68 11.48 -8.33
CA VAL A 62 9.43 11.17 -9.03
C VAL A 62 8.66 10.06 -8.32
N LEU A 63 9.35 9.03 -7.82
CA LEU A 63 8.71 7.94 -7.10
C LEU A 63 8.21 8.37 -5.70
N ALA A 64 8.99 9.18 -4.97
CA ALA A 64 8.65 9.64 -3.62
C ALA A 64 7.45 10.60 -3.60
N PHE A 65 7.34 11.45 -4.61
CA PHE A 65 6.37 12.55 -4.65
C PHE A 65 5.29 12.40 -5.73
N GLY A 66 5.53 11.62 -6.78
CA GLY A 66 4.61 11.41 -7.90
C GLY A 66 3.89 10.06 -7.92
N SER A 67 4.37 9.06 -7.17
CA SER A 67 3.64 7.80 -7.03
C SER A 67 2.38 7.98 -6.19
N HIS A 68 1.31 7.33 -6.60
CA HIS A 68 0.10 7.21 -5.79
C HIS A 68 0.18 6.01 -4.82
N ASN A 69 1.00 5.00 -5.15
CA ASN A 69 1.23 3.82 -4.31
C ASN A 69 2.17 4.10 -3.13
N GLU A 70 1.71 3.84 -1.90
CA GLU A 70 2.46 4.15 -0.69
C GLU A 70 3.74 3.31 -0.54
N ASN A 71 3.73 2.05 -0.97
CA ASN A 71 4.91 1.18 -0.90
C ASN A 71 6.06 1.76 -1.73
N LEU A 72 5.75 2.25 -2.93
CA LEU A 72 6.72 2.90 -3.82
C LEU A 72 7.25 4.22 -3.25
N LYS A 73 6.37 5.05 -2.70
CA LYS A 73 6.76 6.32 -2.07
C LYS A 73 7.69 6.06 -0.88
N ASN A 74 7.36 5.08 -0.06
CA ASN A 74 8.13 4.74 1.15
C ASN A 74 9.50 4.17 0.79
N TYR A 75 9.59 3.31 -0.22
CA TYR A 75 10.87 2.87 -0.78
C TYR A 75 11.73 4.07 -1.21
N ALA A 76 11.17 4.97 -2.02
CA ALA A 76 11.91 6.12 -2.53
C ALA A 76 12.39 7.07 -1.42
N LYS A 77 11.51 7.39 -0.46
CA LYS A 77 11.86 8.21 0.71
C LYS A 77 12.95 7.56 1.56
N ALA A 78 12.88 6.25 1.79
CA ALA A 78 13.90 5.53 2.56
C ALA A 78 15.27 5.61 1.88
N VAL A 79 15.34 5.38 0.56
CA VAL A 79 16.60 5.50 -0.19
C VAL A 79 17.15 6.93 -0.16
N LEU A 80 16.29 7.95 -0.31
CA LEU A 80 16.70 9.35 -0.22
C LEU A 80 17.28 9.70 1.17
N ILE A 81 16.65 9.22 2.25
CA ILE A 81 17.15 9.42 3.62
C ILE A 81 18.50 8.72 3.79
N LEU A 82 18.64 7.47 3.33
CA LEU A 82 19.90 6.74 3.39
C LEU A 82 21.01 7.45 2.60
N MET A 83 20.70 8.01 1.43
CA MET A 83 21.64 8.77 0.64
C MET A 83 22.14 10.01 1.39
N VAL A 84 21.24 10.76 2.05
CA VAL A 84 21.63 11.89 2.89
C VAL A 84 22.52 11.44 4.05
N ILE A 85 22.19 10.34 4.71
CA ILE A 85 23.02 9.79 5.79
C ILE A 85 24.42 9.43 5.29
N VAL A 86 24.53 8.74 4.15
CA VAL A 86 25.84 8.38 3.56
C VAL A 86 26.65 9.61 3.19
N ILE A 87 26.03 10.64 2.60
CA ILE A 87 26.69 11.91 2.29
C ILE A 87 27.21 12.56 3.58
N LEU A 88 26.38 12.66 4.61
CA LEU A 88 26.80 13.23 5.90
C LEU A 88 27.98 12.45 6.50
N LEU A 89 27.91 11.12 6.53
CA LEU A 89 29.01 10.29 7.02
C LEU A 89 30.29 10.49 6.20
N SER A 90 30.19 10.61 4.87
CA SER A 90 31.36 10.85 4.00
C SER A 90 32.04 12.20 4.19
N ILE A 91 31.38 13.17 4.81
CA ILE A 91 31.98 14.48 5.14
C ILE A 91 32.80 14.39 6.44
N PHE A 92 32.40 13.51 7.36
CA PHE A 92 33.02 13.40 8.69
C PHE A 92 34.13 12.33 8.79
N PHE A 93 34.20 11.40 7.83
CA PHE A 93 35.20 10.32 7.75
C PHE A 93 36.03 10.45 6.48
#